data_AF-A0A0C3MB57-F1
#
_entry.id   AF-A0A0C3MB57-F1
#
_cell.length_a   1.000
_cell.length_b   1.000
_cell.length_c   1.000
_cell.angle_alpha   90.00
_cell.angle_beta   90.00
_cell.angle_gamma   90.00
#
_symmetry.space_group_name_H-M   'P 1'
#
loop_
_entity.id
_entity.type
_entity.pdbx_description
1 polymer ?
#
loop_
_entity_poly.entity_id
_entity_poly.type
_entity_poly.pdbx_seq_one_letter_code
_entity_poly.pdbx_strand_id
1 'polypeptide(L)'
;FYFPAFLIGPSLTFTEYMALIDETLYKDVAPASPNSSKRVPVGRKRVAYQKLAFGISCIGFYALYGGKFNYTVTADDWWMAKPFWYRFLYTQIVGVVQRIRYYGAWSLTEGGCIFTGLGFNGFDKDGSTLWDKAANIDVMNIEFAPNVKVLLDNWNINTNTWLRNSVYKRLAPPGKKPGALVTMYTFMTSAIWHGIYPGYYLTFFLGGLVSSAARQVRTYIRPFFLPALLPPKSKVLPPPTLIKRVYDVLGTVACLVIINYMAAPFMLLELRPSIKAWTTLLWYGHVTVLGWLILGQAGGFRWLGKLVKARAEKAASKEAMKVHMEMEERENKLASGMMTPSTSGGTLVVPPFDVAMKGMEEAGDALMQGFANSGHLKKT
;
A
#
# COMPACT_ATOMS: atom_id res chain seq x y z
N PHE A 1 7.10 -28.41 14.61
CA PHE A 1 6.43 -27.10 14.51
C PHE A 1 7.36 -26.03 15.06
N TYR A 2 7.41 -24.85 14.42
CA TYR A 2 8.15 -23.71 14.95
C TYR A 2 7.34 -23.01 16.04
N PHE A 3 7.66 -23.29 17.31
CA PHE A 3 6.83 -22.92 18.47
C PHE A 3 6.48 -21.43 18.57
N PRO A 4 7.42 -20.48 18.36
CA PRO A 4 7.11 -19.04 18.50
C PRO A 4 6.00 -18.57 17.56
N ALA A 5 5.88 -19.15 16.36
CA ALA A 5 4.88 -18.75 15.37
C ALA A 5 3.61 -19.62 15.37
N PHE A 6 3.51 -20.60 16.27
CA PHE A 6 2.53 -21.69 16.18
C PHE A 6 1.06 -21.23 16.19
N LEU A 7 0.70 -20.28 17.06
CA LEU A 7 -0.70 -19.88 17.24
C LEU A 7 -1.18 -18.87 16.21
N ILE A 8 -0.46 -17.75 16.09
CA ILE A 8 -0.90 -16.57 15.31
C ILE A 8 0.29 -15.89 14.59
N GLY A 9 1.40 -16.61 14.45
CA GLY A 9 2.65 -16.02 14.00
C GLY A 9 2.72 -15.75 12.50
N PRO A 10 3.81 -15.09 12.08
CA PRO A 10 4.07 -14.88 10.67
C PRO A 10 4.16 -16.23 9.95
N SER A 11 3.60 -16.31 8.75
CA SER A 11 3.81 -17.48 7.89
C SER A 11 5.28 -17.55 7.50
N LEU A 12 5.91 -18.69 7.73
CA LEU A 12 7.31 -18.93 7.42
C LEU A 12 7.42 -19.88 6.23
N THR A 13 8.31 -19.60 5.27
CA THR A 13 8.62 -20.57 4.22
C THR A 13 9.50 -21.69 4.75
N PHE A 14 9.39 -22.89 4.17
CA PHE A 14 10.25 -24.01 4.58
C PHE A 14 11.75 -23.68 4.45
N THR A 15 12.14 -22.96 3.40
CA THR A 15 13.52 -22.52 3.19
C THR A 15 14.02 -21.60 4.31
N GLU A 16 13.18 -20.67 4.78
CA GLU A 16 13.57 -19.79 5.90
C GLU A 16 13.65 -20.53 7.22
N TYR A 17 12.78 -21.53 7.42
CA TYR A 17 12.87 -22.42 8.57
C TYR A 17 14.18 -23.23 8.56
N MET A 18 14.50 -23.87 7.44
CA MET A 18 15.76 -24.62 7.32
C MET A 18 16.97 -23.71 7.47
N ALA A 19 16.95 -22.51 6.90
CA ALA A 19 18.03 -21.55 7.09
C ALA A 19 18.24 -21.14 8.56
N LEU A 20 17.18 -21.13 9.37
CA LEU A 20 17.27 -20.91 10.82
C LEU A 20 17.91 -22.11 11.52
N ILE A 21 17.49 -23.33 11.18
CA ILE A 21 17.99 -24.58 11.80
C ILE A 21 19.46 -24.84 11.42
N ASP A 22 19.81 -24.63 10.17
CA ASP A 22 21.17 -24.81 9.63
C ASP A 22 22.09 -23.62 9.96
N GLU A 23 21.60 -22.63 10.72
CA GLU A 23 22.28 -21.39 11.09
C GLU A 23 22.81 -20.55 9.91
N THR A 24 22.28 -20.78 8.70
CA THR A 24 22.70 -20.08 7.48
C THR A 24 22.05 -18.70 7.31
N LEU A 25 21.04 -18.35 8.13
CA LEU A 25 20.43 -17.01 8.15
C LEU A 25 21.43 -15.88 8.39
N TYR A 26 22.54 -16.16 9.09
CA TYR A 26 23.55 -15.18 9.46
C TYR A 26 24.90 -15.45 8.80
N LYS A 27 24.94 -16.26 7.75
CA LYS A 27 26.21 -16.63 7.09
C LYS A 27 27.00 -15.41 6.63
N ASP A 28 26.32 -14.32 6.24
CA ASP A 28 26.95 -13.09 5.74
C ASP A 28 27.27 -12.09 6.88
N VAL A 29 27.06 -12.47 8.14
CA VAL A 29 27.34 -11.66 9.33
C VAL A 29 28.71 -12.03 9.89
N ALA A 30 29.51 -11.01 10.22
CA ALA A 30 30.82 -11.21 10.84
C ALA A 30 30.67 -11.94 12.21
N PRO A 31 31.60 -12.85 12.56
CA PRO A 31 31.58 -13.49 13.86
C PRO A 31 31.67 -12.47 15.00
N ALA A 32 30.99 -12.73 16.12
CA ALA A 32 30.97 -11.82 17.27
C ALA A 32 32.36 -11.64 17.93
N SER A 33 33.29 -12.57 17.69
CA SER A 33 34.67 -12.55 18.18
C SER A 33 35.51 -13.49 17.30
N PRO A 34 36.84 -13.27 17.17
CA PRO A 34 37.74 -14.15 16.42
C PRO A 34 37.64 -15.64 16.80
N ASN A 35 37.23 -15.93 18.05
CA ASN A 35 37.11 -17.30 18.59
C ASN A 35 35.66 -17.81 18.68
N SER A 36 34.66 -17.08 18.15
CA SER A 36 33.25 -17.47 18.23
C SER A 36 32.75 -17.98 16.89
N SER A 37 32.14 -19.17 16.87
CA SER A 37 31.40 -19.66 15.70
C SER A 37 30.01 -19.02 15.55
N LYS A 38 29.50 -18.34 16.59
CA LYS A 38 28.15 -17.78 16.60
C LYS A 38 28.12 -16.46 15.81
N ARG A 39 27.34 -16.46 14.73
CA ARG A 39 27.14 -15.29 13.84
C ARG A 39 25.88 -14.49 14.12
N VAL A 40 25.22 -14.72 15.26
CA VAL A 40 23.96 -14.04 15.59
C VAL A 40 24.21 -12.53 15.79
N PRO A 41 23.52 -11.65 15.03
CA PRO A 41 23.72 -10.21 15.12
C PRO A 41 23.39 -9.63 16.51
N VAL A 42 24.19 -8.64 16.93
CA VAL A 42 23.97 -7.89 18.18
C VAL A 42 22.64 -7.14 18.14
N GLY A 43 21.96 -6.97 19.27
CA GLY A 43 20.71 -6.21 19.34
C GLY A 43 19.42 -7.04 19.19
N ARG A 44 19.52 -8.32 18.80
CA ARG A 44 18.38 -9.26 18.71
C ARG A 44 17.47 -9.22 19.94
N LYS A 45 18.05 -9.43 21.13
CA LYS A 45 17.29 -9.46 22.40
C LYS A 45 16.63 -8.12 22.69
N ARG A 46 17.32 -7.00 22.43
CA ARG A 46 16.77 -5.64 22.61
C ARG A 46 15.52 -5.48 21.75
N VAL A 47 15.58 -5.81 20.46
CA VAL A 47 14.43 -5.67 19.56
C VAL A 47 13.30 -6.62 19.96
N ALA A 48 13.61 -7.87 20.33
CA ALA A 48 12.62 -8.81 20.85
C ALA A 48 11.87 -8.27 22.08
N TYR A 49 12.60 -7.70 23.05
CA TYR A 49 11.97 -7.11 24.25
C TYR A 49 11.21 -5.81 23.95
N GLN A 50 11.65 -5.01 22.98
CA GLN A 50 10.87 -3.86 22.51
C GLN A 50 9.53 -4.29 21.91
N LYS A 51 9.52 -5.36 21.10
CA LYS A 51 8.29 -5.95 20.53
C LYS A 51 7.40 -6.55 21.61
N LEU A 52 7.99 -7.20 22.63
CA LEU A 52 7.28 -7.69 23.80
C LEU A 52 6.59 -6.53 24.56
N ALA A 53 7.34 -5.48 24.90
CA ALA A 53 6.83 -4.33 25.64
C ALA A 53 5.69 -3.64 24.86
N PHE A 54 5.91 -3.35 23.58
CA PHE A 54 4.87 -2.79 22.71
C PHE A 54 3.64 -3.70 22.63
N GLY A 55 3.85 -5.00 22.47
CA GLY A 55 2.79 -6.00 22.42
C GLY A 55 1.93 -6.02 23.68
N ILE A 56 2.56 -6.05 24.86
CA ILE A 56 1.88 -5.99 26.17
C ILE A 56 1.11 -4.68 26.31
N SER A 57 1.71 -3.53 25.94
CA SER A 57 1.02 -2.23 26.00
C SER A 57 -0.24 -2.21 25.13
N CYS A 58 -0.19 -2.75 23.92
CA CYS A 58 -1.37 -2.85 23.04
C CYS A 58 -2.45 -3.76 23.62
N ILE A 59 -2.08 -4.93 24.15
CA ILE A 59 -3.06 -5.84 24.78
C ILE A 59 -3.66 -5.22 26.04
N GLY A 60 -2.86 -4.56 26.87
CA GLY A 60 -3.34 -3.83 28.04
C GLY A 60 -4.33 -2.72 27.67
N PHE A 61 -4.01 -1.92 26.66
CA PHE A 61 -4.94 -0.92 26.13
C PHE A 61 -6.25 -1.55 25.64
N TYR A 62 -6.16 -2.63 24.86
CA TYR A 62 -7.35 -3.31 24.35
C TYR A 62 -8.17 -3.96 25.47
N ALA A 63 -7.56 -4.48 26.53
CA ALA A 63 -8.27 -5.03 27.68
C ALA A 63 -9.13 -3.96 28.38
N LEU A 64 -8.62 -2.72 28.47
CA LEU A 64 -9.33 -1.61 29.10
C LEU A 64 -10.44 -1.02 28.21
N TYR A 65 -10.20 -0.91 26.91
CA TYR A 65 -11.06 -0.14 26.00
C TYR A 65 -11.79 -0.96 24.94
N GLY A 66 -11.33 -2.18 24.66
CA GLY A 66 -11.86 -3.04 23.59
C GLY A 66 -13.31 -3.47 23.83
N GLY A 67 -13.71 -3.64 25.09
CA GLY A 67 -15.11 -3.91 25.45
C GLY A 67 -16.03 -2.71 25.21
N LYS A 68 -15.56 -1.48 25.41
CA LYS A 68 -16.36 -0.24 25.21
C LYS A 68 -16.46 0.15 23.74
N PHE A 69 -15.36 0.06 23.01
CA PHE A 69 -15.28 0.46 21.61
C PHE A 69 -15.24 -0.77 20.70
N ASN A 70 -16.37 -1.45 20.60
CA ASN A 70 -16.56 -2.63 19.75
C ASN A 70 -17.65 -2.37 18.68
N TYR A 71 -17.78 -3.26 17.69
CA TYR A 71 -18.80 -3.13 16.64
C TYR A 71 -20.20 -3.63 17.05
N THR A 72 -20.32 -4.37 18.15
CA THR A 72 -21.62 -4.86 18.65
C THR A 72 -22.50 -3.73 19.15
N VAL A 73 -21.92 -2.55 19.47
CA VAL A 73 -22.69 -1.32 19.77
C VAL A 73 -23.70 -0.95 18.69
N THR A 74 -23.51 -1.40 17.44
CA THR A 74 -24.48 -1.17 16.36
C THR A 74 -25.80 -1.89 16.57
N ALA A 75 -25.84 -2.86 17.49
CA ALA A 75 -27.04 -3.57 17.90
C ALA A 75 -27.81 -2.84 19.02
N ASP A 76 -27.16 -1.98 19.80
CA ASP A 76 -27.71 -1.33 20.98
C ASP A 76 -28.81 -0.31 20.63
N ASP A 77 -29.81 -0.16 21.51
CA ASP A 77 -30.93 0.76 21.29
C ASP A 77 -30.49 2.23 21.23
N TRP A 78 -29.53 2.61 22.09
CA TRP A 78 -29.02 3.97 22.14
C TRP A 78 -28.30 4.38 20.84
N TRP A 79 -27.75 3.41 20.09
CA TRP A 79 -27.01 3.68 18.86
C TRP A 79 -27.89 4.33 17.81
N MET A 80 -29.13 3.83 17.66
CA MET A 80 -30.06 4.33 16.66
C MET A 80 -30.62 5.71 16.99
N ALA A 81 -30.65 6.08 18.27
CA ALA A 81 -31.03 7.43 18.71
C ALA A 81 -29.97 8.49 18.38
N LYS A 82 -28.73 8.10 18.03
CA LYS A 82 -27.66 9.04 17.70
C LYS A 82 -27.71 9.48 16.22
N PRO A 83 -27.39 10.76 15.94
CA PRO A 83 -27.32 11.24 14.57
C PRO A 83 -26.21 10.55 13.79
N PHE A 84 -26.28 10.59 12.45
CA PHE A 84 -25.33 9.91 11.57
C PHE A 84 -23.88 10.30 11.84
N TRP A 85 -23.57 11.60 12.01
CA TRP A 85 -22.20 12.06 12.26
C TRP A 85 -21.59 11.43 13.51
N TYR A 86 -22.39 11.20 14.56
CA TYR A 86 -21.92 10.59 15.79
C TYR A 86 -21.57 9.12 15.53
N ARG A 87 -22.48 8.37 14.90
CA ARG A 87 -22.26 6.96 14.53
C ARG A 87 -21.05 6.81 13.64
N PHE A 88 -20.91 7.70 12.65
CA PHE A 88 -19.77 7.75 11.74
C PHE A 88 -18.44 7.94 12.50
N LEU A 89 -18.32 8.95 13.35
CA LEU A 89 -17.10 9.21 14.13
C LEU A 89 -16.81 8.11 15.15
N TYR A 90 -17.84 7.60 15.83
CA TYR A 90 -17.70 6.51 16.79
C TYR A 90 -17.17 5.24 16.12
N THR A 91 -17.66 4.90 14.91
CA THR A 91 -17.12 3.78 14.12
C THR A 91 -15.64 3.94 13.81
N GLN A 92 -15.14 5.17 13.62
CA GLN A 92 -13.72 5.38 13.37
C GLN A 92 -12.88 5.05 14.60
N ILE A 93 -13.36 5.43 15.78
CA ILE A 93 -12.71 5.10 17.07
C ILE A 93 -12.76 3.58 17.29
N VAL A 94 -13.93 2.95 17.10
CA VAL A 94 -14.09 1.49 17.20
C VAL A 94 -13.10 0.76 16.30
N GLY A 95 -12.97 1.17 15.04
CA GLY A 95 -12.04 0.54 14.10
C GLY A 95 -10.59 0.58 14.56
N VAL A 96 -10.13 1.71 15.08
CA VAL A 96 -8.77 1.87 15.65
C VAL A 96 -8.60 0.97 16.88
N VAL A 97 -9.51 1.06 17.85
CA VAL A 97 -9.40 0.30 19.10
C VAL A 97 -9.42 -1.21 18.83
N GLN A 98 -10.28 -1.67 17.92
CA GLN A 98 -10.36 -3.07 17.55
C GLN A 98 -9.13 -3.56 16.77
N ARG A 99 -8.42 -2.70 16.04
CA ARG A 99 -7.15 -3.07 15.40
C ARG A 99 -6.02 -3.31 16.39
N ILE A 100 -5.97 -2.56 17.50
CA ILE A 100 -4.87 -2.61 18.47
C ILE A 100 -4.64 -4.02 19.03
N ARG A 101 -5.68 -4.85 19.18
CA ARG A 101 -5.52 -6.24 19.61
C ARG A 101 -4.62 -7.06 18.68
N TYR A 102 -4.69 -6.80 17.37
CA TYR A 102 -3.84 -7.44 16.37
C TYR A 102 -2.41 -6.89 16.43
N TYR A 103 -2.26 -5.59 16.74
CA TYR A 103 -0.94 -5.01 16.97
C TYR A 103 -0.24 -5.67 18.16
N GLY A 104 -0.98 -5.86 19.25
CA GLY A 104 -0.48 -6.58 20.41
C GLY A 104 -0.09 -8.01 20.07
N ALA A 105 -1.05 -8.79 19.57
CA ALA A 105 -0.89 -10.21 19.34
C ALA A 105 0.25 -10.53 18.35
N TRP A 106 0.32 -9.83 17.22
CA TRP A 106 1.38 -10.04 16.23
C TRP A 106 2.74 -9.50 16.67
N SER A 107 2.80 -8.42 17.45
CA SER A 107 4.09 -7.94 18.00
C SER A 107 4.66 -8.90 19.03
N LEU A 108 3.82 -9.49 19.88
CA LEU A 108 4.25 -10.52 20.84
C LEU A 108 4.86 -11.72 20.12
N THR A 109 4.20 -12.19 19.07
CA THR A 109 4.71 -13.31 18.28
C THR A 109 5.98 -12.95 17.51
N GLU A 110 6.02 -11.77 16.88
CA GLU A 110 7.23 -11.26 16.22
C GLU A 110 8.40 -11.19 17.21
N GLY A 111 8.17 -10.70 18.43
CA GLY A 111 9.18 -10.67 19.49
C GLY A 111 9.70 -12.07 19.84
N GLY A 112 8.82 -13.07 19.96
CA GLY A 112 9.22 -14.47 20.18
C GLY A 112 10.02 -15.05 19.01
N CYS A 113 9.64 -14.73 17.77
CA CYS A 113 10.38 -15.11 16.58
C CYS A 113 11.79 -14.52 16.58
N ILE A 114 11.90 -13.21 16.81
CA ILE A 114 13.18 -12.49 16.92
C ILE A 114 14.03 -13.07 18.05
N PHE A 115 13.44 -13.34 19.21
CA PHE A 115 14.17 -13.90 20.35
C PHE A 115 14.85 -15.23 20.02
N THR A 116 14.17 -16.08 19.25
CA THR A 116 14.69 -17.39 18.80
C THR A 116 15.55 -17.33 17.54
N GLY A 117 15.69 -16.16 16.91
CA GLY A 117 16.61 -15.92 15.79
C GLY A 117 15.95 -15.67 14.43
N LEU A 118 14.64 -15.84 14.31
CA LEU A 118 13.94 -15.53 13.06
C LEU A 118 13.73 -14.02 12.90
N GLY A 119 13.70 -13.52 11.67
CA GLY A 119 13.28 -12.14 11.38
C GLY A 119 14.40 -11.16 11.02
N PHE A 120 15.66 -11.61 11.02
CA PHE A 120 16.77 -10.78 10.57
C PHE A 120 16.66 -10.40 9.08
N ASN A 121 16.94 -9.14 8.78
CA ASN A 121 16.81 -8.56 7.43
C ASN A 121 18.02 -7.68 7.04
N GLY A 122 19.20 -7.97 7.61
CA GLY A 122 20.42 -7.22 7.32
C GLY A 122 20.62 -6.02 8.26
N PHE A 123 21.24 -4.97 7.73
CA PHE A 123 21.65 -3.79 8.48
C PHE A 123 21.07 -2.52 7.85
N ASP A 124 20.74 -1.55 8.70
CA ASP A 124 20.38 -0.21 8.28
C ASP A 124 21.63 0.59 7.85
N LYS A 125 21.42 1.78 7.29
CA LYS A 125 22.44 2.76 6.91
C LYS A 125 23.39 3.10 8.07
N ASP A 126 22.88 3.10 9.29
CA ASP A 126 23.64 3.37 10.51
C ASP A 126 24.38 2.12 11.06
N GLY A 127 24.34 0.99 10.34
CA GLY A 127 24.95 -0.28 10.76
C GLY A 127 24.16 -1.03 11.85
N SER A 128 22.98 -0.55 12.22
CA SER A 128 22.10 -1.24 13.18
C SER A 128 21.40 -2.44 12.54
N THR A 129 21.21 -3.52 13.31
CA THR A 129 20.55 -4.74 12.80
C THR A 129 19.05 -4.53 12.59
N LEU A 130 18.54 -4.93 11.43
CA LEU A 130 17.12 -4.93 11.10
C LEU A 130 16.50 -6.30 11.39
N TRP A 131 15.35 -6.28 12.08
CA TRP A 131 14.63 -7.47 12.53
C TRP A 131 13.15 -7.42 12.14
N ASP A 132 12.85 -7.02 10.91
CA ASP A 132 11.49 -6.80 10.40
C ASP A 132 11.02 -7.87 9.40
N LYS A 133 11.84 -8.87 9.08
CA LYS A 133 11.46 -9.92 8.12
C LYS A 133 10.31 -10.81 8.62
N ALA A 134 10.17 -10.93 9.94
CA ALA A 134 9.08 -11.65 10.59
C ALA A 134 7.90 -10.72 10.95
N ALA A 135 7.95 -9.43 10.61
CA ALA A 135 6.90 -8.49 10.95
C ALA A 135 5.61 -8.82 10.19
N ASN A 136 4.50 -8.93 10.91
CA ASN A 136 3.17 -9.01 10.32
C ASN A 136 2.48 -7.65 10.22
N ILE A 137 3.03 -6.63 10.88
CA ILE A 137 2.48 -5.28 10.94
C ILE A 137 3.57 -4.23 10.84
N ASP A 138 3.23 -3.13 10.18
CA ASP A 138 3.87 -1.84 10.38
C ASP A 138 2.78 -0.83 10.75
N VAL A 139 2.72 -0.50 12.05
CA VAL A 139 1.65 0.34 12.61
C VAL A 139 1.64 1.74 12.00
N MET A 140 2.80 2.31 11.71
CA MET A 140 2.90 3.65 11.13
C MET A 140 2.37 3.64 9.69
N ASN A 141 2.75 2.64 8.91
CA ASN A 141 2.25 2.49 7.54
C ASN A 141 0.82 1.94 7.46
N ILE A 142 0.20 1.55 8.57
CA ILE A 142 -1.23 1.26 8.65
C ILE A 142 -2.01 2.53 9.03
N GLU A 143 -1.66 3.20 10.13
CA GLU A 143 -2.42 4.34 10.65
C GLU A 143 -2.20 5.63 9.85
N PHE A 144 -1.06 5.75 9.14
CA PHE A 144 -0.72 6.92 8.34
C PHE A 144 -0.61 6.62 6.84
N ALA A 145 -1.13 5.49 6.38
CA ALA A 145 -1.04 5.07 4.99
C ALA A 145 -1.74 6.06 4.04
N PRO A 146 -1.05 6.67 3.06
CA PRO A 146 -1.67 7.66 2.17
C PRO A 146 -2.63 7.03 1.14
N ASN A 147 -2.74 5.69 1.11
CA ASN A 147 -3.66 4.95 0.26
C ASN A 147 -3.81 3.50 0.74
N VAL A 148 -4.92 2.87 0.31
CA VAL A 148 -5.28 1.49 0.67
C VAL A 148 -4.19 0.47 0.35
N LYS A 149 -3.45 0.62 -0.76
CA LYS A 149 -2.40 -0.34 -1.10
C LYS A 149 -1.28 -0.34 -0.04
N VAL A 150 -0.85 0.84 0.40
CA VAL A 150 0.18 0.93 1.46
C VAL A 150 -0.35 0.30 2.74
N LEU A 151 -1.60 0.59 3.14
CA LEU A 151 -2.19 -0.01 4.33
C LEU A 151 -2.22 -1.54 4.25
N LEU A 152 -2.75 -2.09 3.16
CA LEU A 152 -2.88 -3.53 2.98
C LEU A 152 -1.52 -4.24 2.87
N ASP A 153 -0.53 -3.62 2.23
CA ASP A 153 0.83 -4.21 2.17
C ASP A 153 1.49 -4.27 3.57
N ASN A 154 1.02 -3.49 4.54
CA ASN A 154 1.58 -3.39 5.90
C ASN A 154 0.69 -4.03 6.98
N TRP A 155 -0.47 -4.55 6.61
CA TRP A 155 -1.36 -5.31 7.50
C TRP A 155 -1.26 -6.81 7.18
N ASN A 156 -0.98 -7.64 8.17
CA ASN A 156 -0.79 -9.09 7.98
C ASN A 156 0.20 -9.43 6.84
N ILE A 157 1.38 -8.82 6.88
CA ILE A 157 2.38 -8.77 5.80
C ILE A 157 2.72 -10.16 5.25
N ASN A 158 2.98 -11.15 6.13
CA ASN A 158 3.39 -12.48 5.69
C ASN A 158 2.25 -13.25 5.04
N THR A 159 1.02 -13.18 5.59
CA THR A 159 -0.16 -13.76 4.92
C THR A 159 -0.43 -13.09 3.57
N ASN A 160 -0.27 -11.77 3.46
CA ASN A 160 -0.39 -11.07 2.19
C ASN A 160 0.68 -11.50 1.18
N THR A 161 1.91 -11.74 1.64
CA THR A 161 2.98 -12.28 0.80
C THR A 161 2.68 -13.71 0.34
N TRP A 162 2.15 -14.54 1.24
CA TRP A 162 1.68 -15.89 0.91
C TRP A 162 0.54 -15.86 -0.12
N LEU A 163 -0.53 -15.08 0.10
CA LEU A 163 -1.62 -14.92 -0.86
C LEU A 163 -1.12 -14.41 -2.21
N ARG A 164 -0.18 -13.46 -2.22
CA ARG A 164 0.41 -12.93 -3.43
C ARG A 164 1.14 -14.00 -4.24
N ASN A 165 1.95 -14.82 -3.58
CA ASN A 165 2.83 -15.80 -4.24
C ASN A 165 2.12 -17.13 -4.54
N SER A 166 1.15 -17.52 -3.73
CA SER A 166 0.45 -18.80 -3.82
C SER A 166 -0.85 -18.69 -4.62
N VAL A 167 -1.51 -17.53 -4.63
CA VAL A 167 -2.81 -17.35 -5.29
C VAL A 167 -2.72 -16.31 -6.40
N TYR A 168 -2.45 -15.04 -6.06
CA TYR A 168 -2.57 -13.91 -7.00
C TYR A 168 -1.68 -14.07 -8.24
N LYS A 169 -0.39 -14.38 -8.05
CA LYS A 169 0.55 -14.56 -9.17
C LYS A 169 0.27 -15.83 -9.98
N ARG A 170 -0.27 -16.89 -9.35
CA ARG A 170 -0.51 -18.18 -10.01
C ARG A 170 -1.81 -18.21 -10.81
N LEU A 171 -2.80 -17.42 -10.40
CA LEU A 171 -4.05 -17.22 -11.15
C LEU A 171 -3.90 -16.22 -12.31
N ALA A 172 -2.80 -15.45 -12.36
CA ALA A 172 -2.54 -14.56 -13.47
C ALA A 172 -2.20 -15.38 -14.73
N PRO A 173 -2.90 -15.19 -15.87
CA PRO A 173 -2.55 -15.88 -17.10
C PRO A 173 -1.10 -15.56 -17.52
N PRO A 174 -0.35 -16.53 -18.08
CA PRO A 174 1.01 -16.28 -18.56
C PRO A 174 1.07 -15.06 -19.48
N GLY A 175 2.04 -14.17 -19.21
CA GLY A 175 2.24 -12.93 -19.99
C GLY A 175 1.22 -11.81 -19.73
N LYS A 176 0.16 -12.03 -18.94
CA LYS A 176 -0.86 -11.01 -18.62
C LYS A 176 -0.72 -10.50 -17.19
N LYS A 177 -0.96 -9.19 -17.02
CA LYS A 177 -1.03 -8.59 -15.68
C LYS A 177 -2.32 -9.01 -14.99
N PRO A 178 -2.27 -9.44 -13.71
CA PRO A 178 -3.47 -9.82 -12.99
C PRO A 178 -4.45 -8.66 -12.82
N GLY A 179 -5.68 -8.88 -13.32
CA GLY A 179 -6.77 -7.91 -13.34
C GLY A 179 -7.64 -7.92 -12.08
N ALA A 180 -8.82 -7.31 -12.18
CA ALA A 180 -9.78 -7.20 -11.08
C ALA A 180 -10.32 -8.57 -10.63
N LEU A 181 -10.58 -9.49 -11.57
CA LEU A 181 -11.07 -10.84 -11.25
C LEU A 181 -10.05 -11.63 -10.42
N VAL A 182 -8.77 -11.63 -10.82
CA VAL A 182 -7.70 -12.28 -10.04
C VAL A 182 -7.55 -11.67 -8.65
N THR A 183 -7.74 -10.36 -8.54
CA THR A 183 -7.78 -9.66 -7.25
C THR A 183 -8.94 -10.19 -6.41
N MET A 184 -10.16 -10.25 -6.96
CA MET A 184 -11.34 -10.74 -6.25
C MET A 184 -11.20 -12.20 -5.81
N TYR A 185 -10.68 -13.08 -6.66
CA TYR A 185 -10.40 -14.46 -6.29
C TYR A 185 -9.41 -14.56 -5.12
N THR A 186 -8.37 -13.72 -5.11
CA THR A 186 -7.40 -13.69 -4.00
C THR A 186 -8.06 -13.26 -2.69
N PHE A 187 -8.91 -12.23 -2.72
CA PHE A 187 -9.69 -11.81 -1.56
C PHE A 187 -10.66 -12.91 -1.10
N MET A 188 -11.32 -13.62 -2.02
CA MET A 188 -12.22 -14.70 -1.68
C MET A 188 -11.49 -15.91 -1.07
N THR A 189 -10.28 -16.23 -1.56
CA THR A 189 -9.42 -17.23 -0.91
C THR A 189 -9.06 -16.80 0.51
N SER A 190 -8.78 -15.51 0.72
CA SER A 190 -8.56 -14.97 2.07
C SER A 190 -9.80 -15.13 2.97
N ALA A 191 -11.01 -14.90 2.44
CA ALA A 191 -12.25 -15.10 3.18
C ALA A 191 -12.40 -16.55 3.67
N ILE A 192 -12.22 -17.51 2.75
CA ILE A 192 -12.29 -18.94 3.04
C ILE A 192 -11.23 -19.33 4.09
N TRP A 193 -10.01 -18.80 3.97
CA TRP A 193 -8.94 -19.04 4.94
C TRP A 193 -9.29 -18.55 6.36
N HIS A 194 -10.02 -17.44 6.47
CA HIS A 194 -10.51 -16.95 7.77
C HIS A 194 -11.64 -17.78 8.36
N GLY A 195 -12.46 -18.43 7.52
CA GLY A 195 -13.47 -19.41 7.92
C GLY A 195 -14.81 -19.24 7.20
N ILE A 196 -15.82 -19.98 7.66
CA ILE A 196 -17.14 -20.08 7.01
C ILE A 196 -18.14 -18.99 7.43
N TYR A 197 -17.78 -18.13 8.39
CA TYR A 197 -18.67 -17.08 8.87
C TYR A 197 -18.97 -16.04 7.77
N PRO A 198 -20.25 -15.69 7.51
CA PRO A 198 -20.64 -14.77 6.43
C PRO A 198 -19.93 -13.40 6.45
N GLY A 199 -19.62 -12.89 7.64
CA GLY A 199 -18.93 -11.62 7.84
C GLY A 199 -17.55 -11.56 7.18
N TYR A 200 -16.83 -12.69 7.08
CA TYR A 200 -15.57 -12.75 6.34
C TYR A 200 -15.82 -12.50 4.85
N TYR A 201 -16.76 -13.22 4.24
CA TYR A 201 -17.10 -13.06 2.83
C TYR A 201 -17.52 -11.62 2.49
N LEU A 202 -18.36 -11.00 3.32
CA LEU A 202 -18.74 -9.60 3.18
C LEU A 202 -17.52 -8.65 3.20
N THR A 203 -16.64 -8.84 4.18
CA THR A 203 -15.43 -8.01 4.36
C THR A 203 -14.50 -8.13 3.15
N PHE A 204 -14.13 -9.35 2.78
CA PHE A 204 -13.14 -9.57 1.74
C PHE A 204 -13.69 -9.27 0.34
N PHE A 205 -14.98 -9.53 0.08
CA PHE A 205 -15.62 -9.09 -1.16
C PHE A 205 -15.55 -7.56 -1.29
N LEU A 206 -15.95 -6.83 -0.26
CA LEU A 206 -15.82 -5.37 -0.24
C LEU A 206 -14.35 -4.94 -0.35
N GLY A 207 -13.41 -5.64 0.29
CA GLY A 207 -11.97 -5.39 0.16
C GLY A 207 -11.44 -5.52 -1.26
N GLY A 208 -11.95 -6.48 -2.04
CA GLY A 208 -11.67 -6.60 -3.47
C GLY A 208 -12.18 -5.42 -4.28
N LEU A 209 -13.39 -4.93 -3.98
CA LEU A 209 -13.97 -3.74 -4.61
C LEU A 209 -13.20 -2.46 -4.24
N VAL A 210 -12.90 -2.27 -2.96
CA VAL A 210 -12.11 -1.15 -2.44
C VAL A 210 -10.73 -1.14 -3.11
N SER A 211 -10.06 -2.29 -3.20
CA SER A 211 -8.74 -2.40 -3.86
C SER A 211 -8.80 -2.04 -5.34
N SER A 212 -9.89 -2.41 -6.02
CA SER A 212 -10.12 -2.10 -7.43
C SER A 212 -10.40 -0.60 -7.63
N ALA A 213 -11.23 0.01 -6.80
CA ALA A 213 -11.51 1.44 -6.81
C ALA A 213 -10.25 2.26 -6.49
N ALA A 214 -9.54 1.92 -5.41
CA ALA A 214 -8.32 2.60 -4.97
C ALA A 214 -7.22 2.56 -6.04
N ARG A 215 -7.10 1.44 -6.79
CA ARG A 215 -6.16 1.33 -7.91
C ARG A 215 -6.46 2.34 -9.02
N GLN A 216 -7.73 2.56 -9.33
CA GLN A 216 -8.14 3.54 -10.35
C GLN A 216 -7.89 4.97 -9.87
N VAL A 217 -8.29 5.32 -8.65
CA VAL A 217 -7.98 6.62 -8.02
C VAL A 217 -6.46 6.88 -8.03
N ARG A 218 -5.66 5.89 -7.63
CA ARG A 218 -4.19 5.98 -7.66
C ARG A 218 -3.63 6.25 -9.06
N THR A 219 -4.24 5.66 -10.09
CA THR A 219 -3.76 5.74 -11.47
C THR A 219 -4.15 7.07 -12.12
N TYR A 220 -5.39 7.52 -11.91
CA TYR A 220 -5.97 8.63 -12.69
C TYR A 220 -6.09 9.94 -11.91
N ILE A 221 -6.17 9.90 -10.58
CA ILE A 221 -6.35 11.11 -9.75
C ILE A 221 -5.02 11.58 -9.18
N ARG A 222 -4.20 10.66 -8.65
CA ARG A 222 -2.90 11.00 -8.06
C ARG A 222 -2.01 11.89 -8.96
N PRO A 223 -1.91 11.68 -10.29
CA PRO A 223 -1.00 12.47 -11.13
C PRO A 223 -1.25 13.99 -11.09
N PHE A 224 -2.48 14.43 -10.81
CA PHE A 224 -2.81 15.86 -10.68
C PHE A 224 -2.11 16.52 -9.47
N PHE A 225 -1.76 15.74 -8.45
CA PHE A 225 -1.11 16.20 -7.22
C PHE A 225 0.42 16.01 -7.25
N LEU A 226 0.97 15.56 -8.38
CA LEU A 226 2.39 15.39 -8.62
C LEU A 226 2.89 16.39 -9.68
N PRO A 227 4.21 16.63 -9.77
CA PRO A 227 4.77 17.38 -10.88
C PRO A 227 4.36 16.76 -12.23
N ALA A 228 3.99 17.60 -13.20
CA ALA A 228 3.45 17.15 -14.48
C ALA A 228 4.43 16.29 -15.29
N LEU A 229 5.72 16.57 -15.15
CA LEU A 229 6.80 15.83 -15.80
C LEU A 229 7.19 14.54 -15.07
N LEU A 230 6.66 14.31 -13.86
CA LEU A 230 6.94 13.07 -13.14
C LEU A 230 6.08 11.94 -13.71
N PRO A 231 6.68 10.85 -14.25
CA PRO A 231 5.91 9.74 -14.77
C PRO A 231 4.99 9.14 -13.68
N PRO A 232 3.75 8.74 -14.00
CA PRO A 232 2.81 8.18 -13.02
C PRO A 232 3.33 6.96 -12.24
N LYS A 233 4.30 6.23 -12.82
CA LYS A 233 4.94 5.05 -12.26
C LYS A 233 6.42 5.27 -11.89
N SER A 234 6.85 6.52 -11.76
CA SER A 234 8.23 6.81 -11.35
C SER A 234 8.54 6.21 -9.98
N LYS A 235 9.73 5.61 -9.88
CA LYS A 235 10.30 5.16 -8.59
C LYS A 235 10.94 6.33 -7.81
N VAL A 236 11.14 7.48 -8.46
CA VAL A 236 11.68 8.68 -7.83
C VAL A 236 10.66 9.24 -6.85
N LEU A 237 11.11 9.57 -5.64
CA LEU A 237 10.27 10.19 -4.63
C LEU A 237 9.79 11.56 -5.11
N PRO A 238 8.47 11.80 -5.15
CA PRO A 238 7.95 13.10 -5.57
C PRO A 238 8.32 14.18 -4.56
N PRO A 239 8.58 15.41 -5.02
CA PRO A 239 8.91 16.53 -4.14
C PRO A 239 7.77 16.78 -3.15
N PRO A 240 8.08 17.17 -1.89
CA PRO A 240 7.09 17.29 -0.82
C PRO A 240 6.31 18.61 -0.89
N THR A 241 5.64 18.89 -2.02
CA THR A 241 4.81 20.09 -2.22
C THR A 241 3.60 20.11 -1.29
N LEU A 242 3.08 21.30 -0.96
CA LEU A 242 1.90 21.44 -0.08
C LEU A 242 0.68 20.68 -0.62
N ILE A 243 0.40 20.81 -1.93
CA ILE A 243 -0.72 20.13 -2.61
C ILE A 243 -0.60 18.60 -2.46
N LYS A 244 0.62 18.05 -2.62
CA LYS A 244 0.87 16.62 -2.43
C LYS A 244 0.65 16.22 -0.96
N ARG A 245 1.14 17.01 0.00
CA ARG A 245 0.95 16.72 1.44
C ARG A 245 -0.52 16.68 1.81
N VAL A 246 -1.29 17.67 1.35
CA VAL A 246 -2.75 17.70 1.55
C VAL A 246 -3.42 16.46 0.92
N TYR A 247 -3.04 16.11 -0.31
CA TYR A 247 -3.53 14.89 -0.96
C TYR A 247 -3.22 13.62 -0.16
N ASP A 248 -2.00 13.49 0.36
CA ASP A 248 -1.60 12.31 1.13
C ASP A 248 -2.37 12.24 2.46
N VAL A 249 -2.57 13.36 3.17
CA VAL A 249 -3.37 13.42 4.41
C VAL A 249 -4.83 13.05 4.16
N LEU A 250 -5.45 13.62 3.12
CA LEU A 250 -6.81 13.26 2.72
C LEU A 250 -6.91 11.80 2.31
N GLY A 251 -5.88 11.28 1.63
CA GLY A 251 -5.74 9.87 1.29
C GLY A 251 -5.70 8.96 2.52
N THR A 252 -4.94 9.35 3.55
CA THR A 252 -4.90 8.66 4.84
C THR A 252 -6.26 8.65 5.52
N VAL A 253 -6.92 9.79 5.64
CA VAL A 253 -8.27 9.87 6.25
C VAL A 253 -9.26 9.00 5.48
N ALA A 254 -9.31 9.11 4.15
CA ALA A 254 -10.19 8.29 3.32
C ALA A 254 -9.90 6.80 3.46
N CYS A 255 -8.62 6.42 3.55
CA CYS A 255 -8.18 5.04 3.75
C CYS A 255 -8.65 4.48 5.09
N LEU A 256 -8.46 5.21 6.20
CA LEU A 256 -8.93 4.76 7.51
C LEU A 256 -10.45 4.67 7.56
N VAL A 257 -11.16 5.68 7.02
CA VAL A 257 -12.62 5.71 7.00
C VAL A 257 -13.22 4.50 6.27
N ILE A 258 -12.64 4.12 5.12
CA ILE A 258 -13.14 2.96 4.38
C ILE A 258 -12.73 1.63 5.02
N ILE A 259 -11.53 1.53 5.60
CA ILE A 259 -11.08 0.30 6.26
C ILE A 259 -11.85 0.04 7.55
N ASN A 260 -12.13 1.07 8.35
CA ASN A 260 -12.98 0.96 9.54
C ASN A 260 -14.39 0.49 9.17
N TYR A 261 -15.00 1.10 8.15
CA TYR A 261 -16.30 0.67 7.63
C TYR A 261 -16.31 -0.79 7.18
N MET A 262 -15.29 -1.18 6.42
CA MET A 262 -15.14 -2.51 5.85
C MET A 262 -14.88 -3.57 6.92
N ALA A 263 -14.25 -3.20 8.04
CA ALA A 263 -13.93 -4.13 9.13
C ALA A 263 -15.17 -4.58 9.94
N ALA A 264 -16.29 -3.85 9.89
CA ALA A 264 -17.44 -4.17 10.73
C ALA A 264 -17.93 -5.63 10.61
N PRO A 265 -18.13 -6.21 9.39
CA PRO A 265 -18.55 -7.60 9.27
C PRO A 265 -17.49 -8.60 9.72
N PHE A 266 -16.20 -8.29 9.52
CA PHE A 266 -15.09 -9.13 9.99
C PHE A 266 -15.13 -9.30 11.51
N MET A 267 -15.55 -8.24 12.21
CA MET A 267 -15.63 -8.21 13.67
C MET A 267 -16.93 -8.81 14.20
N LEU A 268 -18.02 -8.70 13.44
CA LEU A 268 -19.36 -9.17 13.82
C LEU A 268 -19.63 -10.62 13.42
N LEU A 269 -18.91 -11.17 12.43
CA LEU A 269 -18.97 -12.54 11.90
C LEU A 269 -20.29 -12.96 11.24
N GLU A 270 -21.44 -12.57 11.79
CA GLU A 270 -22.76 -12.98 11.32
C GLU A 270 -23.33 -12.03 10.25
N LEU A 271 -24.16 -12.58 9.37
CA LEU A 271 -24.76 -11.81 8.27
C LEU A 271 -25.68 -10.68 8.78
N ARG A 272 -26.64 -10.99 9.66
CA ARG A 272 -27.65 -10.02 10.11
C ARG A 272 -27.04 -8.82 10.85
N PRO A 273 -26.17 -9.01 11.88
CA PRO A 273 -25.52 -7.89 12.54
C PRO A 273 -24.65 -7.07 11.59
N SER A 274 -23.95 -7.70 10.65
CA SER A 274 -23.11 -7.02 9.66
C SER A 274 -23.91 -6.08 8.76
N ILE A 275 -25.06 -6.56 8.24
CA ILE A 275 -25.96 -5.75 7.41
C ILE A 275 -26.61 -4.63 8.23
N LYS A 276 -27.01 -4.91 9.48
CA LYS A 276 -27.51 -3.88 10.41
C LYS A 276 -26.47 -2.78 10.61
N ALA A 277 -25.22 -3.14 10.93
CA ALA A 277 -24.12 -2.19 11.13
C ALA A 277 -23.96 -1.25 9.92
N TRP A 278 -23.88 -1.80 8.70
CA TRP A 278 -23.77 -0.99 7.47
C TRP A 278 -25.00 -0.14 7.19
N THR A 279 -26.19 -0.64 7.53
CA THR A 279 -27.46 0.10 7.38
C THR A 279 -27.50 1.31 8.31
N THR A 280 -27.08 1.14 9.57
CA THR A 280 -27.00 2.27 10.52
C THR A 280 -25.98 3.32 10.11
N LEU A 281 -25.01 2.93 9.28
CA LEU A 281 -24.01 3.81 8.66
C LEU A 281 -24.41 4.26 7.24
N LEU A 282 -25.68 4.13 6.87
CA LEU A 282 -26.23 4.59 5.59
C LEU A 282 -25.45 4.10 4.36
N TRP A 283 -24.81 2.94 4.47
CA TRP A 283 -24.04 2.33 3.39
C TRP A 283 -22.93 3.22 2.78
N TYR A 284 -22.41 4.20 3.53
CA TYR A 284 -21.50 5.22 2.99
C TYR A 284 -20.28 4.64 2.27
N GLY A 285 -19.71 3.55 2.80
CA GLY A 285 -18.54 2.91 2.19
C GLY A 285 -18.86 2.24 0.86
N HIS A 286 -20.02 1.58 0.74
CA HIS A 286 -20.48 0.99 -0.51
C HIS A 286 -20.77 2.07 -1.55
N VAL A 287 -21.51 3.11 -1.17
CA VAL A 287 -21.82 4.24 -2.06
C VAL A 287 -20.54 4.87 -2.60
N THR A 288 -19.55 5.09 -1.73
CA THR A 288 -18.25 5.66 -2.12
C THR A 288 -17.50 4.76 -3.09
N VAL A 289 -17.37 3.47 -2.78
CA VAL A 289 -16.60 2.51 -3.59
C VAL A 289 -17.29 2.27 -4.94
N LEU A 290 -18.60 2.04 -4.93
CA LEU A 290 -19.38 1.82 -6.15
C LEU A 290 -19.40 3.08 -7.01
N GLY A 291 -19.49 4.28 -6.43
CA GLY A 291 -19.38 5.54 -7.16
C GLY A 291 -18.06 5.64 -7.95
N TRP A 292 -16.93 5.30 -7.32
CA TRP A 292 -15.64 5.26 -8.02
C TRP A 292 -15.57 4.20 -9.11
N LEU A 293 -16.13 3.01 -8.87
CA LEU A 293 -16.15 1.93 -9.86
C LEU A 293 -17.03 2.30 -11.07
N ILE A 294 -18.21 2.85 -10.83
CA ILE A 294 -19.15 3.31 -11.87
C ILE A 294 -18.53 4.44 -12.69
N LEU A 295 -17.91 5.43 -12.04
CA LEU A 295 -17.19 6.51 -12.74
C LEU A 295 -16.11 5.95 -13.67
N GLY A 296 -15.42 4.89 -13.25
CA GLY A 296 -14.45 4.20 -14.08
C GLY A 296 -15.05 3.50 -15.29
N GLN A 297 -16.15 2.76 -15.09
CA GLN A 297 -16.85 2.07 -16.18
C GLN A 297 -17.50 3.03 -17.16
N ALA A 298 -18.04 4.15 -16.68
CA ALA A 298 -18.61 5.23 -17.49
C ALA A 298 -17.55 6.03 -18.28
N GLY A 299 -16.27 5.66 -18.20
CA GLY A 299 -15.19 6.29 -18.96
C GLY A 299 -14.61 7.56 -18.33
N GLY A 300 -15.06 7.98 -17.14
CA GLY A 300 -14.56 9.16 -16.44
C GLY A 300 -13.06 9.11 -16.19
N PHE A 301 -12.52 7.94 -15.86
CA PHE A 301 -11.06 7.78 -15.71
C PHE A 301 -10.29 7.85 -17.02
N ARG A 302 -10.88 7.43 -18.16
CA ARG A 302 -10.25 7.61 -19.48
C ARG A 302 -10.14 9.09 -19.82
N TRP A 303 -11.19 9.87 -19.52
CA TRP A 303 -11.18 11.32 -19.67
C TRP A 303 -10.13 11.99 -18.78
N LEU A 304 -10.06 11.63 -17.49
CA LEU A 304 -9.00 12.12 -16.59
C LEU A 304 -7.60 11.77 -17.10
N GLY A 305 -7.40 10.57 -17.66
CA GLY A 305 -6.14 10.19 -18.28
C GLY A 305 -5.72 11.11 -19.43
N LYS A 306 -6.68 11.50 -20.29
CA LYS A 306 -6.42 12.48 -21.37
C LYS A 306 -5.99 13.84 -20.82
N LEU A 307 -6.63 14.30 -19.75
CA LEU A 307 -6.25 15.56 -19.09
C LEU A 307 -4.85 15.51 -18.46
N VAL A 308 -4.48 14.38 -17.83
CA VAL A 308 -3.13 14.18 -17.29
C VAL A 308 -2.09 14.22 -18.42
N LYS A 309 -2.37 13.58 -19.56
CA LYS A 309 -1.49 13.58 -20.73
C LYS A 309 -1.31 15.00 -21.28
N ALA A 310 -2.41 15.73 -21.51
CA ALA A 310 -2.37 17.11 -21.99
C ALA A 310 -1.61 18.04 -21.02
N ARG A 311 -1.77 17.85 -19.70
CA ARG A 311 -1.01 18.58 -18.68
C ARG A 311 0.50 18.30 -18.79
N ALA A 312 0.89 17.05 -19.01
CA ALA A 312 2.29 16.67 -19.16
C ALA A 312 2.90 17.26 -20.44
N GLU A 313 2.19 17.17 -21.58
CA GLU A 313 2.61 17.75 -22.87
C GLU A 313 2.81 19.27 -22.78
N LYS A 314 1.85 19.98 -22.17
CA LYS A 314 1.95 21.44 -21.95
C LYS A 314 3.14 21.80 -21.05
N ALA A 315 3.40 21.01 -20.01
CA ALA A 315 4.54 21.24 -19.14
C ALA A 315 5.87 20.99 -19.86
N ALA A 316 5.95 19.95 -20.70
CA ALA A 316 7.13 19.63 -21.48
C ALA A 316 7.44 20.72 -22.52
N SER A 317 6.42 21.21 -23.23
CA SER A 317 6.57 22.32 -24.17
C SER A 317 7.06 23.59 -23.50
N LYS A 318 6.52 23.92 -22.31
CA LYS A 318 6.96 25.09 -21.54
C LYS A 318 8.41 24.96 -21.08
N GLU A 319 8.82 23.78 -20.63
CA GLU A 319 10.20 23.54 -20.20
C GLU A 319 11.18 23.63 -21.38
N ALA A 320 10.81 23.06 -22.54
CA ALA A 320 11.61 23.16 -23.75
C ALA A 320 11.78 24.62 -24.22
N MET A 321 10.72 25.42 -24.19
CA MET A 321 10.77 26.85 -24.53
C MET A 321 11.67 27.64 -23.57
N LYS A 322 11.62 27.32 -22.27
CA LYS A 322 12.47 27.94 -21.26
C LYS A 322 13.95 27.62 -21.50
N VAL A 323 14.29 26.36 -21.76
CA VAL A 323 15.67 25.95 -22.07
C VAL A 323 16.17 26.65 -23.33
N HIS A 324 15.33 26.75 -24.36
CA HIS A 324 15.69 27.45 -25.59
C HIS A 324 16.01 28.94 -25.34
N MET A 325 15.17 29.64 -24.58
CA MET A 325 15.40 31.04 -24.19
C MET A 325 16.68 31.21 -23.35
N GLU A 326 16.94 30.31 -22.39
CA GLU A 326 18.17 30.34 -21.58
C GLU A 326 19.43 30.10 -22.43
N MET A 327 19.35 29.23 -23.45
CA MET A 327 20.44 29.02 -24.40
C MET A 327 20.69 30.25 -25.26
N GLU A 328 19.63 30.84 -25.82
CA GLU A 328 19.71 32.05 -26.64
C GLU A 328 20.26 33.25 -25.83
N GLU A 329 19.80 33.43 -24.59
CA GLU A 329 20.34 34.46 -23.68
C GLU A 329 21.82 34.23 -23.37
N ARG A 330 22.23 32.97 -23.18
CA ARG A 330 23.63 32.62 -22.92
C ARG A 330 24.50 32.88 -24.15
N GLU A 331 24.03 32.55 -25.35
CA GLU A 331 24.72 32.86 -26.60
C GLU A 331 24.86 34.37 -26.80
N ASN A 332 23.80 35.14 -26.54
CA ASN A 332 23.84 36.59 -26.62
C ASN A 332 24.79 37.23 -25.59
N LYS A 333 24.87 36.69 -24.36
CA LYS A 333 25.83 37.14 -23.33
C LYS A 333 27.28 36.79 -23.67
N LEU A 334 27.52 35.65 -24.31
CA LEU A 334 28.84 35.27 -24.83
C LEU A 334 29.25 36.19 -26.00
N ALA A 335 28.33 36.45 -26.93
CA ALA A 335 28.58 37.31 -28.09
C ALA A 335 28.83 38.78 -27.71
N SER A 336 28.18 39.28 -26.66
CA SER A 336 28.35 40.66 -26.15
C SER A 336 29.54 40.85 -25.20
N GLY A 337 30.30 39.78 -24.90
CA GLY A 337 31.45 39.84 -23.99
C GLY A 337 31.09 40.01 -22.50
N MET A 338 29.80 39.95 -22.14
CA MET A 338 29.32 40.04 -20.75
C MET A 338 29.53 38.74 -19.95
N MET A 339 29.95 37.66 -20.60
CA MET A 339 30.25 36.38 -19.97
C MET A 339 31.53 35.77 -20.55
N THR A 340 32.50 35.42 -19.70
CA THR A 340 33.69 34.67 -20.12
C THR A 340 33.37 33.17 -20.24
N PRO A 341 33.88 32.44 -21.25
CA PRO A 341 33.67 31.01 -21.37
C PRO A 341 34.24 30.26 -20.16
N SER A 342 33.39 29.60 -19.37
CA SER A 342 33.82 28.71 -18.28
C SER A 342 34.18 27.33 -18.84
N THR A 343 35.38 26.84 -18.55
CA THR A 343 35.89 25.51 -18.94
C THR A 343 35.48 24.35 -18.02
N SER A 344 34.65 24.57 -16.99
CA SER A 344 34.11 23.47 -16.17
C SER A 344 32.70 23.07 -16.61
N GLY A 345 32.60 22.02 -17.41
CA GLY A 345 31.34 21.41 -17.85
C GLY A 345 30.61 20.72 -16.71
N GLY A 346 29.68 21.42 -16.07
CA GLY A 346 28.57 20.79 -15.34
C GLY A 346 27.51 20.38 -16.35
N THR A 347 27.45 19.10 -16.69
CA THR A 347 26.42 18.52 -17.57
C THR A 347 25.06 18.69 -16.91
N LEU A 348 24.27 19.67 -17.35
CA LEU A 348 22.82 19.64 -17.14
C LEU A 348 22.29 18.50 -18.02
N VAL A 349 22.19 17.31 -17.44
CA VAL A 349 21.59 16.14 -18.08
C VAL A 349 20.09 16.41 -18.22
N VAL A 350 19.71 17.03 -19.33
CA VAL A 350 18.34 16.96 -19.83
C VAL A 350 18.12 15.52 -20.31
N PRO A 351 16.98 14.87 -20.03
CA PRO A 351 16.66 13.60 -20.67
C PRO A 351 16.71 13.82 -22.19
N PRO A 352 17.34 12.93 -22.97
CA PRO A 352 17.41 13.10 -24.42
C PRO A 352 16.01 13.30 -25.01
N PHE A 353 15.90 14.18 -26.00
CA PHE A 353 14.67 14.44 -26.76
C PHE A 353 14.01 13.13 -27.24
N ASP A 354 14.81 12.10 -27.47
CA ASP A 354 14.41 10.74 -27.82
C ASP A 354 13.57 10.02 -26.75
N VAL A 355 13.71 10.35 -25.46
CA VAL A 355 12.90 9.74 -24.37
C VAL A 355 11.51 10.36 -24.28
N ALA A 356 11.40 11.66 -24.58
CA ALA A 356 10.11 12.35 -24.68
C ALA A 356 9.36 11.93 -25.96
N MET A 357 10.08 11.77 -27.07
CA MET A 357 9.53 11.26 -28.34
C MET A 357 9.15 9.79 -28.25
N LYS A 358 9.93 8.93 -27.56
CA LYS A 358 9.52 7.52 -27.30
C LYS A 358 8.20 7.43 -26.55
N GLY A 359 7.95 8.35 -25.61
CA GLY A 359 6.67 8.43 -24.92
C GLY A 359 5.49 8.86 -25.82
N MET A 360 5.77 9.60 -26.90
CA MET A 360 4.78 10.01 -27.91
C MET A 360 4.60 8.94 -28.99
N GLU A 361 5.66 8.27 -29.44
CA GLU A 361 5.63 7.13 -30.37
C GLU A 361 4.97 5.90 -29.75
N GLU A 362 5.34 5.51 -28.52
CA GLU A 362 4.67 4.40 -27.81
C GLU A 362 3.19 4.69 -27.54
N ALA A 363 2.82 5.97 -27.38
CA ALA A 363 1.43 6.40 -27.24
C ALA A 363 0.69 6.47 -28.60
N GLY A 364 1.39 6.68 -29.70
CA GLY A 364 0.88 6.62 -31.07
C GLY A 364 0.67 5.18 -31.55
N ASP A 365 1.63 4.29 -31.25
CA ASP A 365 1.56 2.86 -31.57
C ASP A 365 0.47 2.14 -30.78
N ALA A 366 0.27 2.51 -29.51
CA ALA A 366 -0.86 2.02 -28.71
C ALA A 366 -2.22 2.50 -29.26
N LEU A 367 -2.24 3.65 -29.94
CA LEU A 367 -3.43 4.19 -30.62
C LEU A 367 -3.71 3.41 -31.92
N MET A 368 -2.66 3.13 -32.71
CA MET A 368 -2.74 2.35 -33.96
C MET A 368 -3.08 0.88 -33.71
N GLN A 369 -2.56 0.26 -32.65
CA GLN A 369 -2.97 -1.09 -32.22
C GLN A 369 -4.39 -1.12 -31.66
N GLY A 370 -4.88 -0.01 -31.10
CA GLY A 370 -6.27 0.16 -30.70
C GLY A 370 -7.23 0.22 -31.88
N PHE A 371 -6.83 0.91 -32.97
CA PHE A 371 -7.62 0.98 -34.21
C PHE A 371 -7.58 -0.31 -35.03
N ALA A 372 -6.43 -1.00 -35.10
CA ALA A 372 -6.31 -2.29 -35.79
C ALA A 372 -7.18 -3.39 -35.16
N ASN A 373 -7.31 -3.42 -33.83
CA ASN A 373 -8.14 -4.40 -33.13
C ASN A 373 -9.66 -4.10 -33.16
N SER A 374 -10.06 -2.90 -33.61
CA SER A 374 -11.48 -2.58 -33.89
C SER A 374 -11.92 -2.93 -35.32
N GLY A 375 -10.99 -3.35 -36.19
CA GLY A 375 -11.25 -3.67 -37.60
C GLY A 375 -11.57 -5.15 -37.91
N HIS A 376 -11.67 -6.03 -36.91
CA HIS A 376 -11.94 -7.46 -37.10
C HIS A 376 -13.33 -7.95 -36.63
N LEU A 377 -14.30 -7.04 -36.55
CA LEU A 377 -15.72 -7.39 -36.51
C LEU A 377 -16.39 -6.98 -37.82
N LYS A 378 -16.18 -7.77 -38.88
CA LYS A 378 -17.13 -8.00 -39.99
C LYS A 378 -16.58 -9.02 -41.00
N LYS A 379 -17.45 -9.93 -41.42
CA LYS A 379 -17.27 -11.18 -42.22
C LYS A 379 -16.84 -12.35 -41.33
N THR A 380 -17.71 -13.27 -40.92
CA THR A 380 -18.98 -13.78 -41.48
C THR A 380 -20.00 -14.04 -40.38
#